data_AF-A0A9N9NLT4-F1
#
_entry.id   AF-A0A9N9NLT4-F1
#
_cell.length_a   1.000
_cell.length_b   1.000
_cell.length_c   1.000
_cell.angle_alpha   90.00
_cell.angle_beta   90.00
_cell.angle_gamma   90.00
#
_symmetry.space_group_name_H-M   'P 1'
#
loop_
_entity.id
_entity.type
_entity.pdbx_description
1 polymer ?
#
loop_
_entity_poly.entity_id
_entity_poly.type
_entity_poly.pdbx_seq_one_letter_code
_entity_poly.pdbx_strand_id
1 'polypeptide(L)'
;MHLLFYTLFLLFAAVASAFPNGAGTCLSNQTIIEGVPNSPMGKLNASLGYDFKVRMKNNNYVPKGPPVCFEITGNKPFKGLLLYALDSNKNHVGQWVLRRGFQFKENCTGDPKGTLTHSCPAKKRPGIKFKWRPPQMDVGPITFVGTIVVSTEEGFQIVKTNQSFTACGSNSTIVPTQPSATPSSNPYGQSSSPYDQSSYPYDSSSSSSYPSSATSSSNSVSTPLNDESSQTAAPKSSSTSTIVKSLWVQSCLIASLTAWYLSSAIF
;
A
#
# COMPACT_ATOMS: atom_id res chain seq x y z
N MET A 1 -14.33 -11.85 49.25
CA MET A 1 -13.78 -10.63 48.60
C MET A 1 -12.70 -10.89 47.54
N HIS A 2 -12.23 -12.13 47.31
CA HIS A 2 -11.21 -12.40 46.27
C HIS A 2 -11.77 -12.58 44.84
N LEU A 3 -13.06 -12.86 44.65
CA LEU A 3 -13.65 -13.07 43.33
C LEU A 3 -13.84 -11.77 42.51
N LEU A 4 -13.87 -10.61 43.18
CA LEU A 4 -14.18 -9.31 42.56
C LEU A 4 -12.94 -8.64 41.93
N PHE A 5 -11.74 -9.07 42.30
CA PHE A 5 -10.48 -8.59 41.71
C PHE A 5 -10.14 -9.27 40.37
N TYR A 6 -10.61 -10.51 40.15
CA TYR A 6 -10.33 -11.23 38.90
C TYR A 6 -11.17 -10.72 37.72
N THR A 7 -12.38 -10.20 37.96
CA THR A 7 -13.21 -9.63 36.88
C THR A 7 -12.72 -8.26 36.41
N LEU A 8 -12.08 -7.47 37.28
CA LEU A 8 -11.54 -6.15 36.90
C LEU A 8 -10.27 -6.24 36.02
N PHE A 9 -9.46 -7.29 36.19
CA PHE A 9 -8.24 -7.48 35.39
C PHE A 9 -8.52 -7.95 33.94
N LEU A 10 -9.65 -8.62 33.70
CA LEU A 10 -10.09 -9.01 32.36
C LEU A 10 -10.63 -7.82 31.53
N LEU A 11 -11.02 -6.72 32.17
CA LEU A 11 -11.60 -5.55 31.48
C LEU A 11 -10.55 -4.58 30.92
N PHE A 12 -9.27 -4.70 31.33
CA PHE A 12 -8.18 -3.81 30.88
C PHE A 12 -7.37 -4.35 29.70
N ALA A 13 -7.73 -5.50 29.13
CA ALA A 13 -7.15 -6.01 27.89
C ALA A 13 -7.84 -5.41 26.64
N ALA A 14 -8.22 -4.13 26.67
CA ALA A 14 -8.50 -3.36 25.46
C ALA A 14 -7.15 -3.07 24.76
N VAL A 15 -6.53 -4.15 24.25
CA VAL A 15 -5.26 -4.11 23.56
C VAL A 15 -5.45 -3.28 22.30
N ALA A 16 -4.73 -2.16 22.20
CA ALA A 16 -4.67 -1.35 20.99
C ALA A 16 -4.32 -2.24 19.78
N SER A 17 -5.35 -2.60 19.00
CA SER A 17 -5.25 -3.51 17.87
C SER A 17 -4.68 -2.78 16.66
N ALA A 18 -3.36 -2.62 16.62
CA ALA A 18 -2.71 -2.37 15.34
C ALA A 18 -2.83 -3.62 14.48
N PHE A 19 -3.26 -3.48 13.22
CA PHE A 19 -3.47 -4.60 12.30
C PHE A 19 -2.30 -5.58 12.36
N PRO A 20 -2.52 -6.82 12.84
CA PRO A 20 -1.43 -7.76 12.96
C PRO A 20 -0.88 -8.15 11.58
N ASN A 21 -1.67 -7.97 10.51
CA ASN A 21 -1.43 -8.55 9.19
C ASN A 21 -1.26 -7.50 8.07
N GLY A 22 -0.67 -6.34 8.39
CA GLY A 22 -0.37 -5.30 7.40
C GLY A 22 -1.49 -4.31 7.13
N ALA A 23 -1.30 -3.50 6.08
CA ALA A 23 -2.19 -2.39 5.74
C ALA A 23 -3.54 -2.89 5.20
N GLY A 24 -4.62 -2.22 5.60
CA GLY A 24 -5.97 -2.52 5.11
C GLY A 24 -6.23 -2.09 3.66
N THR A 25 -5.43 -1.19 3.11
CA THR A 25 -5.59 -0.59 1.78
C THR A 25 -4.31 -0.67 0.96
N CYS A 26 -4.43 -0.52 -0.36
CA CYS A 26 -3.31 -0.33 -1.28
C CYS A 26 -2.94 1.15 -1.49
N LEU A 27 -3.80 2.09 -1.05
CA LEU A 27 -3.66 3.51 -1.36
C LEU A 27 -3.40 4.33 -0.11
N SER A 28 -2.41 5.22 -0.18
CA SER A 28 -2.15 6.27 0.81
C SER A 28 -3.10 7.45 0.57
N ASN A 29 -4.35 7.28 0.96
CA ASN A 29 -5.39 8.31 0.90
C ASN A 29 -6.01 8.47 2.29
N GLN A 30 -6.11 9.72 2.77
CA GLN A 30 -6.61 10.01 4.12
C GLN A 30 -8.01 9.42 4.36
N THR A 31 -8.96 9.70 3.47
CA THR A 31 -10.34 9.24 3.61
C THR A 31 -10.43 7.71 3.63
N ILE A 32 -9.67 7.03 2.78
CA ILE A 32 -9.63 5.56 2.74
C ILE A 32 -9.00 4.99 4.02
N ILE A 33 -7.89 5.57 4.49
CA ILE A 33 -7.15 5.10 5.67
C ILE A 33 -7.96 5.32 6.96
N GLU A 34 -8.55 6.50 7.13
CA GLU A 34 -9.40 6.81 8.29
C GLU A 34 -10.71 6.02 8.27
N GLY A 35 -11.19 5.66 7.07
CA GLY A 35 -12.43 4.93 6.86
C GLY A 35 -12.33 3.40 7.00
N VAL A 36 -11.15 2.82 7.28
CA VAL A 36 -11.04 1.36 7.41
C VAL A 36 -11.80 0.88 8.67
N PRO A 37 -12.86 0.08 8.52
CA PRO A 37 -13.70 -0.32 9.66
C PRO A 37 -12.91 -1.11 10.71
N ASN A 38 -13.28 -0.94 11.98
CA ASN A 38 -12.79 -1.72 13.13
C ASN A 38 -11.29 -1.69 13.37
N SER A 39 -10.54 -0.79 12.73
CA SER A 39 -9.09 -0.74 12.86
C SER A 39 -8.56 0.63 12.46
N PRO A 40 -8.92 1.68 13.22
CA PRO A 40 -8.47 3.03 12.92
C PRO A 40 -6.95 3.13 13.07
N MET A 41 -6.28 3.52 11.99
CA MET A 41 -4.86 3.89 12.01
C MET A 41 -4.62 5.26 12.69
N GLY A 42 -5.63 5.79 13.39
CA GLY A 42 -5.70 7.13 13.92
C GLY A 42 -6.10 8.16 12.86
N LYS A 43 -5.85 9.44 13.15
CA LYS A 43 -6.09 10.56 12.23
C LYS A 43 -4.84 10.93 11.45
N LEU A 44 -5.01 11.57 10.29
CA LEU A 44 -3.88 12.16 9.59
C LEU A 44 -3.19 13.19 10.49
N ASN A 45 -1.88 13.02 10.68
CA ASN A 45 -1.00 13.94 11.37
C ASN A 45 0.22 14.21 10.49
N ALA A 46 0.16 15.29 9.71
CA ALA A 46 1.24 15.68 8.81
C ALA A 46 2.53 16.11 9.54
N SER A 47 2.44 16.37 10.86
CA SER A 47 3.55 16.89 11.68
C SER A 47 4.32 15.80 12.43
N LEU A 48 4.16 14.53 12.05
CA LEU A 48 4.91 13.42 12.66
C LEU A 48 6.40 13.41 12.26
N GLY A 49 6.81 14.23 11.29
CA GLY A 49 8.21 14.47 10.95
C GLY A 49 8.90 13.32 10.22
N TYR A 50 8.14 12.42 9.59
CA TYR A 50 8.69 11.40 8.72
C TYR A 50 8.96 11.93 7.31
N ASP A 51 9.99 11.39 6.67
CA ASP A 51 10.37 11.70 5.30
C ASP A 51 11.07 10.51 4.62
N PHE A 52 11.25 10.58 3.31
CA PHE A 52 11.93 9.59 2.48
C PHE A 52 13.26 10.11 1.96
N LYS A 53 14.33 9.39 2.26
CA LYS A 53 15.64 9.57 1.63
C LYS A 53 15.83 8.50 0.56
N VAL A 54 15.72 8.90 -0.70
CA VAL A 54 15.92 8.02 -1.86
C VAL A 54 17.27 8.31 -2.48
N ARG A 55 18.14 7.30 -2.56
CA ARG A 55 19.47 7.45 -3.16
C ARG A 55 19.45 7.07 -4.64
N MET A 56 18.98 7.99 -5.49
CA MET A 56 19.09 7.88 -6.95
C MET A 56 19.95 9.03 -7.49
N LYS A 57 20.84 8.73 -8.43
CA LYS A 57 21.66 9.75 -9.09
C LYS A 57 20.78 10.52 -10.09
N ASN A 58 20.80 11.85 -10.02
CA ASN A 58 20.07 12.75 -10.92
C ASN A 58 18.57 12.42 -11.02
N ASN A 59 17.99 11.89 -9.95
CA ASN A 59 16.58 11.45 -9.90
C ASN A 59 16.21 10.46 -11.01
N ASN A 60 17.16 9.63 -11.44
CA ASN A 60 16.90 8.66 -12.49
C ASN A 60 16.99 7.22 -11.98
N TYR A 61 16.16 6.35 -12.55
CA TYR A 61 16.24 4.90 -12.38
C TYR A 61 16.69 4.25 -13.68
N VAL A 62 17.32 3.07 -13.61
CA VAL A 62 17.66 2.29 -14.81
C VAL A 62 16.69 1.11 -14.87
N PRO A 63 15.86 0.96 -15.90
CA PRO A 63 15.03 -0.25 -16.08
C PRO A 63 15.90 -1.51 -16.01
N LYS A 64 15.44 -2.55 -15.30
CA LYS A 64 16.23 -3.76 -14.96
C LYS A 64 17.56 -3.49 -14.23
N GLY A 65 17.77 -2.27 -13.76
CA GLY A 65 18.99 -1.84 -13.11
C GLY A 65 19.14 -2.38 -11.69
N PRO A 66 20.23 -1.99 -11.00
CA PRO A 66 20.47 -2.41 -9.64
C PRO A 66 19.38 -1.90 -8.68
N PRO A 67 19.12 -2.60 -7.56
CA PRO A 67 18.18 -2.14 -6.55
C PRO A 67 18.59 -0.79 -5.96
N VAL A 68 17.64 0.12 -5.84
CA VAL A 68 17.80 1.44 -5.23
C VAL A 68 17.54 1.36 -3.73
N CYS A 69 18.38 2.05 -2.94
CA CYS A 69 18.20 2.15 -1.50
C CYS A 69 17.25 3.29 -1.15
N PHE A 70 16.23 2.94 -0.37
CA PHE A 70 15.19 3.83 0.11
C PHE A 70 15.23 3.83 1.64
N GLU A 71 15.29 4.99 2.28
CA GLU A 71 15.37 5.09 3.74
C GLU A 71 14.21 5.92 4.29
N ILE A 72 13.51 5.37 5.28
CA ILE A 72 12.49 6.10 6.02
C ILE A 72 13.17 6.82 7.19
N THR A 73 13.14 8.14 7.18
CA THR A 73 13.63 8.97 8.29
C THR A 73 12.47 9.47 9.14
N GLY A 74 12.73 9.70 10.42
CA GLY A 74 11.76 10.21 11.39
C GLY A 74 12.37 10.27 12.79
N ASN A 75 11.68 10.90 13.72
CA ASN A 75 12.14 11.08 15.11
C ASN A 75 11.54 10.06 16.09
N LYS A 76 10.48 9.34 15.70
CA LYS A 76 9.77 8.40 16.56
C LYS A 76 9.79 6.97 15.98
N PRO A 77 9.63 5.95 16.84
CA PRO A 77 9.29 4.61 16.37
C PRO A 77 7.88 4.58 15.77
N PHE A 78 7.63 3.70 14.80
CA PHE A 78 6.32 3.53 14.16
C PHE A 78 5.86 2.06 14.20
N LYS A 79 4.55 1.81 14.12
CA LYS A 79 3.96 0.45 14.15
C LYS A 79 3.58 -0.04 12.76
N GLY A 80 3.00 0.81 11.93
CA GLY A 80 2.49 0.46 10.60
C GLY A 80 3.25 1.12 9.46
N LEU A 81 3.29 0.45 8.31
CA LEU A 81 3.90 0.95 7.09
C LEU A 81 3.09 0.48 5.88
N LEU A 82 2.86 1.36 4.92
CA LEU A 82 2.50 1.05 3.54
C LEU A 82 3.47 1.80 2.63
N LEU A 83 4.11 1.14 1.67
CA LEU A 83 5.14 1.74 0.82
C LEU A 83 5.05 1.20 -0.61
N TYR A 84 5.06 2.09 -1.61
CA TYR A 84 4.99 1.74 -3.02
C TYR A 84 5.53 2.86 -3.93
N ALA A 85 5.73 2.55 -5.21
CA ALA A 85 6.04 3.53 -6.24
C ALA A 85 4.91 3.54 -7.28
N LEU A 86 4.49 4.72 -7.72
CA LEU A 86 3.43 4.92 -8.72
C LEU A 86 4.00 5.43 -10.03
N ASP A 87 3.54 4.90 -11.15
CA ASP A 87 3.69 5.51 -12.48
C ASP A 87 2.65 6.63 -12.72
N SER A 88 2.64 7.19 -13.93
CA SER A 88 1.64 8.21 -14.34
C SER A 88 0.20 7.68 -14.33
N ASN A 89 0.01 6.38 -14.56
CA ASN A 89 -1.28 5.69 -14.62
C ASN A 89 -1.75 5.19 -13.25
N LYS A 90 -1.03 5.53 -12.17
CA LYS A 90 -1.30 5.09 -10.79
C LYS A 90 -1.18 3.58 -10.58
N ASN A 91 -0.46 2.88 -11.43
CA ASN A 91 -0.08 1.49 -11.18
C ASN A 91 1.10 1.43 -10.21
N HIS A 92 1.13 0.38 -9.40
CA HIS A 92 2.25 0.12 -8.52
C HIS A 92 3.37 -0.53 -9.34
N VAL A 93 4.56 0.08 -9.35
CA VAL A 93 5.66 -0.31 -10.25
C VAL A 93 6.95 -0.65 -9.52
N GLY A 94 7.75 -1.50 -10.17
CA GLY A 94 8.96 -2.08 -9.59
C GLY A 94 8.66 -3.07 -8.47
N GLN A 95 9.70 -3.57 -7.81
CA GLN A 95 9.58 -4.65 -6.81
C GLN A 95 10.36 -4.34 -5.55
N TRP A 96 9.72 -4.46 -4.39
CA TRP A 96 10.43 -4.36 -3.12
C TRP A 96 11.19 -5.64 -2.79
N VAL A 97 12.36 -5.49 -2.18
CA VAL A 97 13.08 -6.63 -1.58
C VAL A 97 12.57 -6.82 -0.17
N LEU A 98 12.01 -8.00 0.09
CA LEU A 98 11.41 -8.34 1.36
C LEU A 98 12.43 -8.32 2.51
N ARG A 99 12.01 -7.84 3.67
CA ARG A 99 12.78 -7.84 4.93
C ARG A 99 11.93 -8.43 6.06
N ARG A 100 12.58 -8.99 7.08
CA ARG A 100 11.90 -9.51 8.27
C ARG A 100 11.03 -8.42 8.93
N GLY A 101 9.81 -8.78 9.31
CA GLY A 101 8.82 -7.86 9.90
C GLY A 101 7.98 -7.08 8.87
N PHE A 102 8.15 -7.40 7.58
CA PHE A 102 7.40 -6.83 6.47
C PHE A 102 6.89 -7.96 5.56
N GLN A 103 5.91 -7.65 4.72
CA GLN A 103 5.30 -8.53 3.73
C GLN A 103 4.85 -7.72 2.52
N PHE A 104 4.58 -8.39 1.40
CA PHE A 104 3.94 -7.74 0.26
C PHE A 104 2.46 -7.53 0.55
N LYS A 105 1.90 -6.42 0.08
CA LYS A 105 0.45 -6.20 0.11
C LYS A 105 -0.14 -6.77 -1.18
N GLU A 106 -0.96 -7.78 -1.02
CA GLU A 106 -1.67 -8.44 -2.13
C GLU A 106 -2.84 -7.58 -2.64
N ASN A 107 -3.30 -7.89 -3.85
CA ASN A 107 -4.45 -7.26 -4.50
C ASN A 107 -4.32 -5.75 -4.74
N CYS A 108 -3.09 -5.27 -4.95
CA CYS A 108 -2.85 -3.92 -5.45
C CYS A 108 -2.69 -3.93 -6.98
N THR A 109 -3.18 -2.89 -7.64
CA THR A 109 -3.05 -2.72 -9.09
C THR A 109 -1.58 -2.55 -9.49
N GLY A 110 -1.11 -3.35 -10.46
CA GLY A 110 0.27 -3.28 -10.98
C GLY A 110 1.10 -4.50 -10.60
N ASP A 111 2.37 -4.29 -10.24
CA ASP A 111 3.29 -5.37 -9.85
C ASP A 111 2.86 -5.99 -8.50
N PRO A 112 2.70 -7.32 -8.41
CA PRO A 112 2.28 -7.99 -7.17
C PRO A 112 3.27 -7.84 -6.00
N LYS A 113 4.52 -7.41 -6.28
CA LYS A 113 5.56 -7.08 -5.30
C LYS A 113 5.86 -5.57 -5.26
N GLY A 114 5.03 -4.76 -5.91
CA GLY A 114 5.15 -3.30 -5.98
C GLY A 114 4.72 -2.57 -4.70
N THR A 115 4.06 -3.28 -3.78
CA THR A 115 3.60 -2.73 -2.50
C THR A 115 4.16 -3.51 -1.32
N LEU A 116 4.78 -2.81 -0.39
CA LEU A 116 5.31 -3.35 0.86
C LEU A 116 4.47 -2.84 2.05
N THR A 117 4.21 -3.73 3.01
CA THR A 117 3.53 -3.40 4.27
C THR A 117 4.22 -4.07 5.46
N HIS A 118 3.93 -3.63 6.69
CA HIS A 118 4.33 -4.36 7.90
C HIS A 118 3.65 -5.74 7.97
N SER A 119 4.30 -6.72 8.60
CA SER A 119 3.72 -8.05 8.85
C SER A 119 3.33 -8.28 10.31
N CYS A 120 3.59 -7.31 11.19
CA CYS A 120 3.25 -7.35 12.60
C CYS A 120 3.23 -5.93 13.21
N PRO A 121 2.51 -5.72 14.33
CA PRO A 121 2.33 -4.40 14.93
C PRO A 121 3.51 -3.97 15.82
N ALA A 122 4.58 -4.77 15.88
CA ALA A 122 5.76 -4.46 16.65
C ALA A 122 6.36 -3.10 16.22
N LYS A 123 6.80 -2.31 17.20
CA LYS A 123 7.44 -1.01 16.99
C LYS A 123 8.70 -1.17 16.15
N LYS A 124 8.84 -0.32 15.15
CA LYS A 124 9.93 -0.23 14.20
C LYS A 124 10.70 1.05 14.47
N ARG A 125 12.02 0.99 14.48
CA ARG A 125 12.88 2.16 14.67
C ARG A 125 12.87 3.03 13.39
N PRO A 126 13.08 4.35 13.48
CA PRO A 126 13.37 5.16 12.30
C PRO A 126 14.73 4.76 11.67
N GLY A 127 14.97 5.17 10.43
CA GLY A 127 16.20 4.86 9.68
C GLY A 127 16.20 3.47 9.01
N ILE A 128 15.03 2.85 8.85
CA ILE A 128 14.91 1.56 8.18
C ILE A 128 15.12 1.74 6.67
N LYS A 129 16.05 0.96 6.13
CA LYS A 129 16.40 0.95 4.71
C LYS A 129 15.70 -0.17 3.95
N PHE A 130 15.05 0.14 2.86
CA PHE A 130 14.48 -0.82 1.92
C PHE A 130 15.29 -0.81 0.62
N LYS A 131 15.19 -1.91 -0.12
CA LYS A 131 15.71 -1.98 -1.49
C LYS A 131 14.52 -2.11 -2.43
N TRP A 132 14.50 -1.29 -3.46
CA TRP A 132 13.48 -1.32 -4.52
C TRP A 132 14.16 -1.63 -5.85
N ARG A 133 13.67 -2.64 -6.56
CA ARG A 133 14.13 -3.03 -7.89
C ARG A 133 13.33 -2.25 -8.93
N PRO A 134 13.99 -1.50 -9.84
CA PRO A 134 13.31 -0.83 -10.93
C PRO A 134 12.47 -1.79 -11.80
N PRO A 135 11.43 -1.29 -12.48
CA PRO A 135 10.62 -2.09 -13.39
C PRO A 135 11.45 -2.67 -14.55
N GLN A 136 10.88 -3.69 -15.21
CA GLN A 136 11.54 -4.37 -16.34
C GLN A 136 11.66 -3.50 -17.59
N MET A 137 10.82 -2.48 -17.71
CA MET A 137 10.76 -1.55 -18.85
C MET A 137 10.71 -0.12 -18.32
N ASP A 138 10.95 0.86 -19.17
CA ASP A 138 10.62 2.25 -18.86
C ASP A 138 9.10 2.38 -18.71
N VAL A 139 8.64 2.81 -17.53
CA VAL A 139 7.22 3.04 -17.22
C VAL A 139 6.90 4.53 -17.09
N GLY A 140 7.81 5.39 -17.56
CA GLY A 140 7.74 6.83 -17.43
C GLY A 140 8.15 7.33 -16.04
N PRO A 141 7.76 8.58 -15.70
CA PRO A 141 8.04 9.16 -14.40
C PRO A 141 7.35 8.41 -13.27
N ILE A 142 8.09 8.09 -12.21
CA ILE A 142 7.57 7.43 -11.01
C ILE A 142 7.63 8.34 -9.79
N THR A 143 6.75 8.11 -8.82
CA THR A 143 6.80 8.79 -7.51
C THR A 143 6.70 7.76 -6.39
N PHE A 144 7.52 7.90 -5.34
CA PHE A 144 7.40 7.03 -4.17
C PHE A 144 6.40 7.62 -3.19
N VAL A 145 5.53 6.76 -2.68
CA VAL A 145 4.48 7.13 -1.72
C VAL A 145 4.50 6.12 -0.59
N GLY A 146 4.25 6.58 0.62
CA GLY A 146 3.95 5.68 1.71
C GLY A 146 3.16 6.33 2.84
N THR A 147 2.66 5.47 3.70
CA THR A 147 1.94 5.83 4.92
C THR A 147 2.67 5.23 6.10
N ILE A 148 2.96 6.05 7.11
CA ILE A 148 3.65 5.64 8.34
C ILE A 148 2.69 5.85 9.50
N VAL A 149 2.39 4.77 10.22
CA VAL A 149 1.44 4.78 11.34
C VAL A 149 2.22 4.66 12.64
N VAL A 150 2.09 5.64 13.53
CA VAL A 150 2.79 5.64 14.82
C VAL A 150 1.97 4.87 15.86
N SER A 151 0.75 5.34 16.09
CA SER A 151 -0.27 4.67 16.90
C SER A 151 -1.66 5.20 16.52
N THR A 152 -2.72 4.64 17.09
CA THR A 152 -4.08 5.15 16.87
C THR A 152 -4.25 6.56 17.46
N GLU A 153 -3.56 6.85 18.57
CA GLU A 153 -3.60 8.14 19.26
C GLU A 153 -2.78 9.22 18.55
N GLU A 154 -1.55 8.90 18.13
CA GLU A 154 -0.67 9.85 17.43
C GLU A 154 -1.01 9.99 15.94
N GLY A 155 -1.67 8.97 15.38
CA GLY A 155 -2.12 8.93 14.00
C GLY A 155 -1.08 8.41 13.01
N PHE A 156 -1.27 8.85 11.76
CA PHE A 156 -0.45 8.46 10.63
C PHE A 156 -0.03 9.67 9.79
N GLN A 157 1.09 9.54 9.08
CA GLN A 157 1.55 10.53 8.11
C GLN A 157 1.62 9.88 6.73
N ILE A 158 1.10 10.57 5.71
CA ILE A 158 1.35 10.22 4.31
C ILE A 158 2.59 10.99 3.86
N VAL A 159 3.58 10.26 3.35
CA VAL A 159 4.84 10.81 2.85
C VAL A 159 4.93 10.50 1.36
N LYS A 160 5.39 11.47 0.58
CA LYS A 160 5.59 11.34 -0.86
C LYS A 160 6.90 12.03 -1.24
N THR A 161 7.64 11.47 -2.19
CA THR A 161 8.81 12.15 -2.74
C THR A 161 8.40 13.44 -3.45
N ASN A 162 9.17 14.50 -3.21
CA ASN A 162 8.95 15.85 -3.69
C ASN A 162 9.11 15.95 -5.22
N GLN A 163 9.78 14.96 -5.80
CA GLN A 163 10.15 14.87 -7.20
C GLN A 163 9.74 13.51 -7.76
N SER A 164 9.50 13.49 -9.06
CA SER A 164 9.40 12.26 -9.83
C SER A 164 10.79 11.77 -10.23
N PHE A 165 10.87 10.47 -10.53
CA PHE A 165 12.09 9.83 -11.02
C PHE A 165 11.85 9.28 -12.42
N THR A 166 12.76 9.53 -13.34
CA THR A 166 12.64 9.14 -14.76
C THR A 166 13.61 8.03 -15.13
N ALA A 167 13.34 7.26 -16.19
CA ALA A 167 14.30 6.26 -16.62
C ALA A 167 15.55 6.92 -17.24
N CYS A 168 16.74 6.37 -16.96
CA CYS A 168 17.99 6.75 -17.61
C CYS A 168 17.91 6.43 -19.10
N GLY A 169 18.24 7.39 -19.95
CA GLY A 169 18.27 7.18 -21.40
C GLY A 169 16.90 7.18 -22.06
N SER A 170 15.82 7.47 -21.32
CA SER A 170 14.61 7.98 -21.95
C SER A 170 15.05 9.24 -22.69
N ASN A 171 15.05 9.20 -24.02
CA ASN A 171 15.07 10.41 -24.83
C ASN A 171 13.79 11.15 -24.46
N SER A 172 13.84 11.92 -23.37
CA SER A 172 12.91 13.01 -23.14
C SER A 172 13.13 13.89 -24.35
N THR A 173 12.30 13.69 -25.37
CA THR A 173 11.97 14.73 -26.31
C THR A 173 11.44 15.83 -25.40
N ILE A 174 12.33 16.74 -25.03
CA ILE A 174 12.00 17.94 -24.29
C ILE A 174 11.03 18.62 -25.24
N VAL A 175 9.73 18.44 -25.00
CA VAL A 175 8.72 19.27 -25.67
C VAL A 175 9.11 20.66 -25.21
N PRO A 176 9.64 21.52 -26.09
CA PRO A 176 10.06 22.85 -25.70
C PRO A 176 8.83 23.46 -25.05
N THR A 177 8.94 23.84 -23.78
CA THR A 177 7.87 24.57 -23.11
C THR A 177 7.71 25.84 -23.92
N GLN A 178 6.68 25.86 -24.78
CA GLN A 178 6.37 27.00 -25.62
C GLN A 178 6.24 28.20 -24.66
N PRO A 179 7.03 29.28 -24.86
CA PRO A 179 6.96 30.43 -24.00
C PRO A 179 5.50 30.87 -23.94
N SER A 180 4.93 30.80 -22.74
CA SER A 180 3.56 31.22 -22.49
C SER A 180 3.49 32.70 -22.84
N ALA A 181 2.83 33.01 -23.96
CA ALA A 181 2.63 34.38 -24.38
C ALA A 181 1.91 35.11 -23.24
N THR A 182 2.56 36.14 -22.73
CA THR A 182 2.03 37.03 -21.71
C THR A 182 0.69 37.60 -22.20
N PRO A 183 -0.43 37.38 -21.51
CA PRO A 183 -1.68 38.04 -21.89
C PRO A 183 -1.52 39.54 -21.69
N SER A 184 -1.57 40.28 -22.79
CA SER A 184 -1.63 41.73 -22.83
C SER A 184 -2.87 42.19 -22.05
N SER A 185 -2.64 42.86 -20.92
CA SER A 185 -3.67 43.50 -20.12
C SER A 185 -4.29 44.65 -20.91
N ASN A 186 -5.56 44.51 -21.31
CA ASN A 186 -6.37 45.62 -21.79
C ASN A 186 -7.07 46.25 -20.58
N PRO A 187 -6.88 47.55 -20.28
CA PRO A 187 -7.66 48.25 -19.27
C PRO A 187 -8.91 48.85 -19.92
N TYR A 188 -10.05 48.71 -19.25
CA TYR A 188 -11.27 49.55 -19.28
C TYR A 188 -12.55 48.70 -19.22
N GLY A 189 -13.44 49.07 -18.29
CA GLY A 189 -14.85 48.69 -18.33
C GLY A 189 -15.45 48.32 -16.98
N GLN A 190 -15.75 49.33 -16.16
CA GLN A 190 -16.75 49.23 -15.09
C GLN A 190 -18.10 48.79 -15.67
N SER A 191 -18.86 47.94 -14.99
CA SER A 191 -20.29 48.19 -14.74
C SER A 191 -20.88 47.21 -13.72
N SER A 192 -21.62 47.78 -12.79
CA SER A 192 -22.45 47.21 -11.72
C SER A 192 -23.63 46.36 -12.21
N SER A 193 -24.04 45.34 -11.46
CA SER A 193 -25.36 45.28 -10.77
C SER A 193 -25.54 43.96 -9.98
N PRO A 194 -26.33 43.95 -8.88
CA PRO A 194 -26.65 42.77 -8.07
C PRO A 194 -28.03 42.16 -8.46
N TYR A 195 -28.43 41.10 -7.72
CA TYR A 195 -29.62 40.22 -7.89
C TYR A 195 -29.39 39.07 -8.91
N ASP A 196 -29.75 37.81 -8.65
CA ASP A 196 -31.04 37.38 -8.12
C ASP A 196 -30.99 35.94 -7.54
N GLN A 197 -31.83 35.68 -6.54
CA GLN A 197 -32.16 34.38 -5.99
C GLN A 197 -33.22 33.73 -6.89
N SER A 198 -33.05 32.47 -7.28
CA SER A 198 -34.20 31.59 -7.52
C SER A 198 -33.83 30.12 -7.44
N SER A 199 -34.31 29.52 -6.35
CA SER A 199 -34.80 28.15 -6.19
C SER A 199 -35.34 27.49 -7.45
N TYR A 200 -35.00 26.21 -7.67
CA TYR A 200 -35.87 25.21 -8.32
C TYR A 200 -35.50 23.78 -7.86
N PRO A 201 -36.44 22.82 -8.00
CA PRO A 201 -36.61 21.71 -7.09
C PRO A 201 -36.14 20.38 -7.69
N TYR A 202 -36.12 19.40 -6.79
CA TYR A 202 -35.97 17.98 -7.00
C TYR A 202 -37.11 17.40 -7.86
N ASP A 203 -36.77 16.67 -8.92
CA ASP A 203 -37.50 15.54 -9.51
C ASP A 203 -36.67 15.03 -10.71
N SER A 204 -36.69 13.79 -11.21
CA SER A 204 -37.23 12.49 -10.84
C SER A 204 -36.59 11.49 -11.82
N SER A 205 -36.42 10.24 -11.37
CA SER A 205 -36.44 9.00 -12.19
C SER A 205 -35.81 8.98 -13.60
N SER A 206 -34.76 8.19 -13.74
CA SER A 206 -34.53 7.46 -15.00
C SER A 206 -33.96 6.07 -14.71
N SER A 207 -34.87 5.08 -14.74
CA SER A 207 -34.56 3.67 -14.89
C SER A 207 -33.89 3.44 -16.25
N SER A 208 -32.69 2.87 -16.25
CA SER A 208 -32.02 2.39 -17.46
C SER A 208 -31.72 0.90 -17.29
N SER A 209 -32.50 0.12 -18.03
CA SER A 209 -32.34 -1.29 -18.32
C SER A 209 -31.12 -1.49 -19.24
N TYR A 210 -30.19 -2.34 -18.82
CA TYR A 210 -29.15 -2.87 -19.70
C TYR A 210 -29.52 -4.28 -20.17
N PRO A 211 -29.45 -4.57 -21.49
CA PRO A 211 -29.65 -5.90 -22.01
C PRO A 211 -28.40 -6.78 -21.84
N SER A 212 -28.63 -8.00 -21.39
CA SER A 212 -27.66 -9.10 -21.37
C SER A 212 -27.33 -9.55 -22.79
N SER A 213 -26.05 -9.62 -23.13
CA SER A 213 -25.56 -10.37 -24.29
C SER A 213 -24.14 -10.86 -24.01
N ALA A 214 -23.99 -12.15 -23.73
CA ALA A 214 -22.68 -12.82 -23.81
C ALA A 214 -22.86 -14.16 -24.51
N THR A 215 -22.53 -14.12 -25.80
CA THR A 215 -22.47 -15.22 -26.74
C THR A 215 -21.33 -16.17 -26.38
N SER A 216 -21.67 -17.45 -26.31
CA SER A 216 -20.78 -18.59 -26.29
C SER A 216 -20.06 -18.78 -27.63
N SER A 217 -18.74 -18.96 -27.61
CA SER A 217 -18.03 -19.70 -28.68
C SER A 217 -16.75 -20.34 -28.15
N SER A 218 -16.86 -21.64 -27.90
CA SER A 218 -15.76 -22.59 -27.71
C SER A 218 -15.21 -23.00 -29.07
N ASN A 219 -13.93 -22.69 -29.34
CA ASN A 219 -13.16 -23.29 -30.43
C ASN A 219 -11.92 -23.97 -29.85
N SER A 220 -12.02 -25.26 -29.59
CA SER A 220 -10.88 -26.14 -29.34
C SER A 220 -10.47 -26.79 -30.67
N VAL A 221 -9.33 -26.36 -31.20
CA VAL A 221 -8.68 -26.97 -32.35
C VAL A 221 -7.83 -28.15 -31.88
N SER A 222 -8.16 -29.31 -32.40
CA SER A 222 -7.43 -30.57 -32.27
C SER A 222 -6.24 -30.59 -33.22
N THR A 223 -5.06 -31.02 -32.75
CA THR A 223 -4.07 -31.68 -33.62
C THR A 223 -3.44 -32.87 -32.88
N PRO A 224 -3.14 -33.96 -33.59
CA PRO A 224 -2.64 -35.21 -33.03
C PRO A 224 -1.11 -35.24 -33.04
N LEU A 225 -0.48 -35.94 -32.09
CA LEU A 225 0.90 -36.43 -32.23
C LEU A 225 1.15 -37.60 -31.28
N ASN A 226 1.19 -38.77 -31.92
CA ASN A 226 2.03 -39.96 -31.73
C ASN A 226 2.26 -40.57 -30.34
N ASP A 227 1.84 -41.84 -30.30
CA ASP A 227 2.42 -42.96 -29.55
C ASP A 227 3.95 -42.91 -29.45
N GLU A 228 4.50 -43.16 -28.25
CA GLU A 228 5.39 -44.31 -28.07
C GLU A 228 5.45 -44.72 -26.59
N SER A 229 5.57 -46.03 -26.39
CA SER A 229 5.39 -46.74 -25.14
C SER A 229 6.57 -46.58 -24.17
N SER A 230 6.30 -46.61 -22.86
CA SER A 230 6.99 -47.52 -21.94
C SER A 230 6.37 -47.49 -20.55
N GLN A 231 5.95 -48.67 -20.11
CA GLN A 231 5.35 -48.96 -18.82
C GLN A 231 6.41 -48.99 -17.71
N THR A 232 6.15 -48.33 -16.58
CA THR A 232 6.58 -48.84 -15.27
C THR A 232 5.58 -48.38 -14.21
N ALA A 233 4.92 -49.34 -13.58
CA ALA A 233 3.92 -49.13 -12.53
C ALA A 233 4.59 -48.84 -11.17
N ALA A 234 4.04 -47.89 -10.43
CA ALA A 234 4.26 -47.70 -8.98
C ALA A 234 3.06 -46.97 -8.34
N PRO A 235 2.80 -47.15 -7.02
CA PRO A 235 1.45 -47.15 -6.47
C PRO A 235 0.88 -45.77 -6.11
N LYS A 236 -0.45 -45.68 -6.22
CA LYS A 236 -1.32 -44.59 -5.75
C LYS A 236 -1.10 -44.29 -4.27
N SER A 237 -0.67 -43.07 -3.95
CA SER A 237 -0.86 -42.46 -2.63
C SER A 237 -1.89 -41.33 -2.73
N SER A 238 -3.07 -41.56 -2.16
CA SER A 238 -4.10 -40.55 -1.96
C SER A 238 -3.60 -39.46 -1.03
N SER A 239 -3.45 -38.24 -1.52
CA SER A 239 -3.14 -37.07 -0.70
C SER A 239 -4.41 -36.29 -0.43
N THR A 240 -4.93 -36.48 0.76
CA THR A 240 -5.98 -35.68 1.38
C THR A 240 -5.45 -34.25 1.54
N SER A 241 -6.07 -33.29 0.84
CA SER A 241 -5.77 -31.86 0.96
C SER A 241 -6.33 -31.35 2.29
N THR A 242 -5.49 -31.30 3.32
CA THR A 242 -5.82 -30.64 4.59
C THR A 242 -5.45 -29.16 4.50
N ILE A 243 -6.45 -28.31 4.71
CA ILE A 243 -6.34 -26.86 4.83
C ILE A 243 -5.46 -26.53 6.04
N VAL A 244 -4.18 -26.19 5.81
CA VAL A 244 -3.30 -25.62 6.84
C VAL A 244 -3.28 -24.10 6.70
N LYS A 245 -4.36 -23.46 7.14
CA LYS A 245 -4.44 -22.01 7.37
C LYS A 245 -4.76 -21.74 8.84
N SER A 246 -3.87 -22.07 9.76
CA SER A 246 -3.85 -21.46 11.10
C SER A 246 -2.70 -22.02 11.95
N LEU A 247 -1.53 -21.37 11.93
CA LEU A 247 -0.49 -21.61 12.94
C LEU A 247 0.52 -20.45 13.09
N TRP A 248 0.51 -19.47 12.18
CA TRP A 248 1.38 -18.29 12.28
C TRP A 248 0.90 -17.22 13.27
N VAL A 249 -0.34 -17.30 13.78
CA VAL A 249 -0.89 -16.33 14.74
C VAL A 249 -0.32 -16.52 16.14
N GLN A 250 0.19 -17.71 16.48
CA GLN A 250 0.56 -18.04 17.86
C GLN A 250 1.98 -17.63 18.26
N SER A 251 2.87 -17.33 17.31
CA SER A 251 4.28 -17.01 17.62
C SER A 251 4.53 -15.55 18.04
N CYS A 252 3.64 -14.60 17.73
CA CYS A 252 3.82 -13.21 18.17
C CYS A 252 3.31 -12.95 19.60
N LEU A 253 2.32 -13.70 20.07
CA LEU A 253 1.76 -13.54 21.42
C LEU A 253 2.68 -14.11 22.52
N ILE A 254 3.39 -15.21 22.25
CA ILE A 254 4.25 -15.88 23.25
C ILE A 254 5.49 -15.03 23.58
N ALA A 255 6.01 -14.24 22.64
CA ALA A 255 7.21 -13.42 22.87
C ALA A 255 6.98 -12.21 23.82
N SER A 256 5.74 -11.76 24.03
CA SER A 256 5.45 -10.69 25.02
C SER A 256 5.13 -11.22 26.41
N LEU A 257 4.64 -12.46 26.55
CA LEU A 257 4.27 -13.02 27.86
C LEU A 257 5.48 -13.54 28.66
N THR A 258 6.55 -14.01 28.00
CA THR A 258 7.75 -14.49 28.72
C THR A 258 8.64 -13.36 29.26
N ALA A 259 8.60 -12.17 28.67
CA ALA A 259 9.35 -11.01 29.16
C ALA A 259 8.76 -10.42 30.46
N TRP A 260 7.46 -10.62 30.72
CA TRP A 260 6.83 -10.17 31.96
C TRP A 260 7.06 -11.16 33.12
N TYR A 261 7.07 -12.47 32.85
CA TYR A 261 7.24 -13.47 33.91
C TYR A 261 8.66 -13.51 34.52
N LEU A 262 9.69 -13.13 33.76
CA LEU A 262 11.06 -13.08 34.29
C LEU A 262 11.36 -11.82 35.14
N SER A 263 10.52 -10.79 35.08
CA SER A 263 10.73 -9.59 35.91
C SER A 263 10.03 -9.66 37.27
N SER A 264 9.13 -10.64 37.48
CA SER A 264 8.38 -10.83 38.72
C SER A 264 9.02 -11.86 39.67
N ALA A 265 10.16 -12.44 39.30
CA ALA A 265 10.86 -13.45 40.10
C ALA A 265 12.13 -12.91 40.80
N ILE A 266 12.33 -11.59 40.81
CA ILE A 266 13.51 -10.93 41.41
C ILE A 266 13.13 -9.90 42.49
N PHE A 267 11.88 -9.90 42.98
CA PHE A 267 11.48 -9.14 44.17
C PHE A 267 10.58 -9.97 45.08
#